data_AF-A0A016UE76-F1
#
_entry.id   AF-A0A016UE76-F1
#
_cell.length_a   1.000
_cell.length_b   1.000
_cell.length_c   1.000
_cell.angle_alpha   90.00
_cell.angle_beta   90.00
_cell.angle_gamma   90.00
#
_symmetry.space_group_name_H-M   'P 1'
#
loop_
_entity.id
_entity.type
_entity.pdbx_description
1 polymer ?
#
loop_
_entity_poly.entity_id
_entity_poly.type
_entity_poly.pdbx_seq_one_letter_code
_entity_poly.pdbx_strand_id
1 'polypeptide(L)'
;MRYYLSRYQLWDTNCRGKMASGSCIFGISDLPDLLKQPHLVAHKLYIDFEPAAFFCGLKEIRSRERKPLRLDVKPYNEIPQVELSMGVPFENLSHPLWLF
;
A
#
# COMPACT_ATOMS: atom_id res chain seq x y z
N MET A 1 11.21 4.44 0.09
CA MET A 1 10.69 5.76 0.50
C MET A 1 9.23 5.61 0.91
N ARG A 2 8.88 5.90 2.17
CA ARG A 2 7.56 5.67 2.78
C ARG A 2 6.74 6.95 2.96
N TYR A 3 7.15 8.04 2.31
CA TYR A 3 6.48 9.35 2.35
C TYR A 3 5.08 9.38 1.70
N TYR A 4 4.64 8.28 1.09
CA TYR A 4 3.44 8.24 0.26
C TYR A 4 2.58 7.01 0.58
N LEU A 5 1.72 7.11 1.60
CA LEU A 5 0.73 6.08 1.93
C LEU A 5 -0.40 5.93 0.89
N SER A 6 -0.44 6.77 -0.14
CA SER A 6 -1.49 6.68 -1.15
C SER A 6 -1.28 5.50 -2.10
N ARG A 7 -0.02 5.05 -2.34
CA ARG A 7 0.28 3.99 -3.31
C ARG A 7 1.35 3.02 -2.85
N TYR A 8 1.01 1.74 -2.79
CA TYR A 8 1.97 0.66 -2.64
C TYR A 8 2.56 0.25 -3.99
N GLN A 9 3.89 0.18 -4.06
CA GLN A 9 4.61 -0.27 -5.24
C GLN A 9 5.90 -0.96 -4.83
N LEU A 10 6.17 -2.11 -5.43
CA LEU A 10 7.35 -2.91 -5.14
C LEU A 10 8.33 -2.78 -6.32
N TRP A 11 9.53 -2.26 -6.02
CA TRP A 11 10.60 -2.00 -7.00
C TRP A 11 11.71 -3.05 -6.97
N ASP A 12 11.65 -3.97 -5.99
CA ASP A 12 12.66 -4.98 -5.70
C ASP A 12 12.35 -6.34 -6.37
N THR A 13 13.33 -7.24 -6.37
CA THR A 13 13.27 -8.59 -6.95
C THR A 13 12.41 -9.56 -6.14
N ASN A 14 12.03 -9.23 -4.91
CA ASN A 14 11.13 -10.02 -4.05
C ASN A 14 9.66 -10.05 -4.52
N CYS A 15 9.40 -9.79 -5.80
CA CYS A 15 8.10 -9.89 -6.46
C CYS A 15 7.80 -11.35 -6.82
N ARG A 16 6.69 -11.94 -6.35
CA ARG A 16 6.30 -13.31 -6.77
C ARG A 16 5.57 -13.34 -8.11
N GLY A 17 5.01 -12.21 -8.53
CA GLY A 17 4.46 -12.01 -9.87
C GLY A 17 5.56 -11.74 -10.91
N LYS A 18 5.37 -10.70 -11.72
CA LYS A 18 6.26 -10.38 -12.84
C LYS A 18 6.82 -8.97 -12.72
N MET A 19 8.13 -8.84 -12.89
CA MET A 19 8.76 -7.53 -13.01
C MET A 19 8.51 -6.91 -14.38
N ALA A 20 7.97 -5.68 -14.45
CA ALA A 20 7.85 -4.92 -15.70
C ALA A 20 8.02 -3.40 -15.52
N SER A 21 8.79 -2.76 -16.39
CA SER A 21 9.02 -1.30 -16.37
C SER A 21 9.54 -0.80 -15.02
N GLY A 22 10.44 -1.55 -14.38
CA GLY A 22 11.06 -1.16 -13.11
C GLY A 22 10.24 -1.44 -11.84
N SER A 23 8.96 -1.86 -11.92
CA SER A 23 8.21 -2.32 -10.75
C SER A 23 7.37 -3.60 -10.94
N CYS A 24 7.06 -4.26 -9.83
CA CYS A 24 6.32 -5.52 -9.77
C CYS A 24 4.89 -5.37 -10.30
N ILE A 25 4.50 -6.28 -11.19
CA ILE A 25 3.10 -6.62 -11.48
C ILE A 25 2.70 -7.73 -10.53
N PHE A 26 1.78 -7.44 -9.61
CA PHE A 26 1.37 -8.37 -8.57
C PHE A 26 0.60 -9.55 -9.15
N GLY A 27 0.99 -10.76 -8.76
CA GLY A 27 0.29 -12.00 -9.07
C GLY A 27 -0.65 -12.44 -7.94
N ILE A 28 -1.27 -13.61 -8.12
CA ILE A 28 -2.21 -14.18 -7.12
C ILE A 28 -1.51 -14.46 -5.80
N SER A 29 -0.26 -14.91 -5.85
CA SER A 29 0.57 -15.21 -4.69
C SER A 29 0.96 -13.97 -3.89
N ASP A 30 0.92 -12.78 -4.50
CA ASP A 30 1.23 -11.51 -3.83
C ASP A 30 0.04 -10.94 -3.06
N LEU A 31 -1.18 -11.36 -3.42
CA LEU A 31 -2.42 -10.78 -2.92
C LEU A 31 -2.58 -10.83 -1.38
N PRO A 32 -2.22 -11.93 -0.67
CA PRO A 32 -2.34 -11.97 0.80
C PRO A 32 -1.51 -10.91 1.52
N ASP A 33 -0.34 -10.55 0.96
CA ASP A 33 0.53 -9.52 1.55
C ASP A 33 0.15 -8.13 1.06
N LEU A 34 -0.31 -8.02 -0.20
CA LEU A 34 -0.83 -6.79 -0.78
C LEU A 34 -2.05 -6.27 0.00
N LEU A 35 -2.99 -7.15 0.35
CA LEU A 35 -4.22 -6.82 1.07
C LEU A 35 -4.02 -6.39 2.53
N LYS A 36 -2.83 -6.62 3.09
CA LYS A 36 -2.42 -6.18 4.44
C LYS A 36 -1.70 -4.84 4.43
N GLN A 37 -1.31 -4.34 3.26
CA GLN A 37 -0.59 -3.08 3.18
C GLN A 37 -1.47 -1.93 3.66
N PRO A 38 -0.90 -0.95 4.38
CA PRO A 38 -1.66 0.21 4.85
C PRO A 38 -2.01 1.20 3.74
N HIS A 39 -1.59 0.94 2.49
CA HIS A 39 -1.75 1.86 1.37
C HIS A 39 -3.13 1.74 0.74
N LEU A 40 -3.65 2.84 0.20
CA LEU A 40 -5.00 2.88 -0.38
C LEU A 40 -5.07 2.33 -1.82
N VAL A 41 -3.99 2.48 -2.59
CA VAL A 41 -3.90 2.04 -3.98
C VAL A 41 -2.70 1.13 -4.17
N ALA A 42 -2.82 0.09 -4.98
CA ALA A 42 -1.72 -0.77 -5.39
C ALA A 42 -1.28 -0.46 -6.82
N HIS A 43 0.02 -0.42 -7.07
CA HIS A 43 0.59 -0.35 -8.41
C HIS A 43 1.67 -1.44 -8.59
N LYS A 44 1.53 -2.40 -9.51
CA LYS A 44 0.47 -2.54 -10.53
C LYS A 44 -0.10 -3.95 -10.63
N LEU A 45 -1.32 -4.03 -11.14
CA LEU A 45 -1.99 -5.27 -11.54
C LEU A 45 -2.44 -5.10 -12.97
N TYR A 46 -2.26 -6.12 -13.80
CA TYR A 46 -2.78 -6.12 -15.17
C TYR A 46 -3.72 -7.29 -15.38
N ILE A 47 -4.81 -7.08 -16.13
CA ILE A 47 -5.81 -8.13 -16.38
C ILE A 47 -5.24 -9.22 -17.30
N ASP A 48 -4.29 -8.89 -18.17
CA ASP A 48 -3.60 -9.82 -19.06
C ASP A 48 -2.47 -10.61 -18.37
N PHE A 49 -2.16 -10.33 -17.11
CA PHE A 49 -1.18 -11.05 -16.30
C PHE A 49 -1.84 -11.55 -15.00
N GLU A 50 -2.03 -12.86 -14.89
CA GLU A 50 -2.71 -13.50 -13.76
C GLU A 50 -4.03 -12.80 -13.35
N PRO A 51 -5.06 -12.80 -14.21
CA PRO A 51 -6.35 -12.14 -13.95
C PRO A 51 -7.00 -12.55 -12.61
N ALA A 52 -6.69 -13.75 -12.13
CA ALA A 52 -7.09 -14.22 -10.81
C ALA A 52 -6.69 -13.25 -9.68
N ALA A 53 -5.50 -12.63 -9.74
CA ALA A 53 -5.06 -11.64 -8.76
C ALA A 53 -6.02 -10.44 -8.70
N PHE A 54 -6.41 -9.94 -9.86
CA PHE A 54 -7.35 -8.82 -10.00
C PHE A 54 -8.75 -9.19 -9.47
N PHE A 55 -9.30 -10.32 -9.92
CA PHE A 55 -10.66 -10.73 -9.52
C PHE A 55 -10.75 -11.15 -8.06
N CYS A 56 -9.75 -11.85 -7.52
CA CYS A 56 -9.71 -12.19 -6.09
C CYS A 56 -9.58 -10.94 -5.22
N GLY A 57 -8.77 -9.97 -5.62
CA GLY A 57 -8.67 -8.67 -4.94
C GLY A 57 -10.01 -7.93 -4.94
N LEU A 58 -10.67 -7.86 -6.10
CA LEU A 58 -11.99 -7.22 -6.22
C LEU A 58 -13.06 -7.92 -5.37
N LYS A 59 -13.06 -9.26 -5.34
CA LYS A 59 -13.97 -10.05 -4.51
C LYS A 59 -13.77 -9.73 -3.03
N GLU A 60 -12.52 -9.64 -2.57
CA GLU A 60 -12.20 -9.29 -1.20
C GLU A 60 -12.64 -7.85 -0.85
N ILE A 61 -12.40 -6.87 -1.72
CA ILE A 61 -12.87 -5.49 -1.53
C ILE A 61 -14.39 -5.45 -1.37
N ARG A 62 -15.14 -6.12 -2.26
CA ARG A 62 -16.61 -6.22 -2.17
C ARG A 62 -17.08 -6.95 -0.91
N SER A 63 -16.32 -7.91 -0.42
CA SER A 63 -16.60 -8.57 0.86
C SER A 63 -16.48 -7.58 2.03
N ARG A 64 -15.44 -6.73 2.02
CA ARG A 64 -15.20 -5.70 3.04
C ARG A 64 -16.24 -4.58 3.02
N GLU A 65 -16.85 -4.28 1.87
CA GLU A 65 -17.98 -3.34 1.81
C GLU A 65 -19.17 -3.81 2.67
N ARG A 66 -19.38 -5.13 2.76
CA ARG A 66 -20.46 -5.72 3.58
C ARG A 66 -20.03 -5.99 5.02
N LYS A 67 -18.76 -6.30 5.22
CA LYS A 67 -18.16 -6.59 6.54
C LYS A 67 -16.89 -5.75 6.69
N PRO A 68 -17.02 -4.46 7.06
CA PRO A 68 -15.89 -3.55 7.10
C PRO A 68 -14.88 -4.00 8.15
N LEU A 69 -13.61 -3.96 7.76
CA LEU A 69 -12.51 -4.07 8.70
C LEU A 69 -12.28 -2.68 9.31
N ARG A 70 -11.88 -2.65 10.58
CA ARG A 70 -11.48 -1.41 11.22
C ARG A 70 -10.20 -0.91 10.55
N LEU A 71 -10.24 0.27 9.96
CA LEU A 71 -9.07 0.93 9.39
C LEU A 71 -8.10 1.29 10.53
N ASP A 72 -6.85 0.85 10.39
CA ASP A 72 -5.76 1.33 11.23
C ASP A 72 -5.30 2.69 10.70
N VAL A 73 -5.61 3.74 11.45
CA VAL A 73 -5.26 5.13 11.11
C VAL A 73 -3.90 5.55 11.64
N LYS A 74 -3.25 4.72 12.49
CA LYS A 74 -1.94 5.05 13.06
C LYS A 74 -0.89 5.40 12.00
N PRO A 75 -0.73 4.63 10.90
CA PRO A 75 0.25 4.98 9.86
C PRO A 75 -0.02 6.33 9.20
N TYR A 76 -1.29 6.74 9.11
CA TYR A 76 -1.70 8.01 8.51
C TYR A 76 -1.43 9.20 9.42
N ASN A 77 -1.59 9.01 10.74
CA ASN A 77 -1.32 10.04 11.72
C ASN A 77 0.18 10.31 11.90
N GLU A 78 1.02 9.30 11.68
CA GLU A 78 2.49 9.38 11.77
C GLU A 78 3.15 9.90 10.48
N ILE A 79 2.37 10.32 9.48
CA ILE A 79 2.91 11.01 8.31
C ILE A 79 3.48 12.36 8.77
N PRO A 80 4.75 12.70 8.47
CA PRO A 80 5.38 13.92 9.00
C PRO A 80 4.60 15.20 8.72
N GLN A 81 4.01 15.33 7.53
CA GLN A 81 3.21 16.51 7.18
C GLN A 81 1.93 16.62 8.04
N VAL A 82 1.35 15.48 8.44
CA VAL A 82 0.19 15.43 9.32
C VAL A 82 0.60 15.78 10.74
N GLU A 83 1.68 15.19 11.27
CA GLU A 83 2.22 15.51 12.60
C GLU A 83 2.59 17.00 12.74
N LEU A 84 3.29 17.56 11.77
CA LEU A 84 3.62 18.98 11.72
C LEU A 84 2.35 19.85 11.72
N SER A 85 1.31 19.46 10.99
CA SER A 85 0.02 20.18 10.98
C SER A 85 -0.72 20.13 12.32
N MET A 86 -0.46 19.10 13.14
CA MET A 86 -0.99 18.98 14.50
C MET A 86 -0.16 19.76 15.54
N GLY A 87 0.93 20.42 15.12
CA GLY A 87 1.81 21.20 16.00
C GLY A 87 2.92 20.38 16.66
N VAL A 88 3.20 19.16 16.18
CA VAL A 88 4.35 18.38 16.65
C VAL A 88 5.63 19.03 16.12
N PRO A 89 6.62 19.35 16.98
CA PRO A 89 7.89 19.92 16.53
C PRO A 89 8.72 18.88 15.76
N PHE A 90 9.58 19.35 14.85
CA PHE A 90 10.33 18.49 13.92
C PHE A 90 11.17 17.41 14.64
N GLU A 91 11.72 17.76 15.80
CA GLU A 91 12.57 16.88 16.61
C GLU A 91 11.79 15.69 17.20
N ASN A 92 10.47 15.81 17.30
CA ASN A 92 9.57 14.81 17.90
C ASN A 92 8.73 14.04 16.87
N LEU A 93 9.03 14.18 15.58
CA LEU A 93 8.30 13.45 14.53
C LEU A 93 8.56 11.94 14.62
N SER A 94 7.54 11.15 14.30
CA SER A 94 7.64 9.69 14.32
C SER A 94 8.58 9.16 13.24
N HIS A 95 8.55 9.77 12.04
CA HIS A 95 9.37 9.36 10.89
C HIS A 95 9.99 10.57 10.15
N PRO A 96 10.93 11.32 10.76
CA PRO A 96 11.45 12.58 10.21
C PRO A 96 12.11 12.41 8.82
N LEU A 97 12.66 11.23 8.54
CA LEU A 97 13.29 10.93 7.24
C LEU A 97 12.30 10.79 6.08
N TRP A 98 10.98 10.72 6.33
CA TRP A 98 9.98 10.67 5.25
C TRP A 98 9.66 12.06 4.67
N LEU A 99 10.29 13.12 5.17
CA LEU A 99 10.23 14.45 4.54
C LEU A 99 11.15 14.58 3.31
N PHE A 100 12.08 13.63 3.11
CA PHE A 100 13.13 13.68 2.10
C PHE A 100 13.05 12.52 1.09
#